data_AF-A0A7V9KF55-F1
#
_entry.id   AF-A0A7V9KF55-F1
#
_cell.length_a   1.000
_cell.length_b   1.000
_cell.length_c   1.000
_cell.angle_alpha   90.00
_cell.angle_beta   90.00
_cell.angle_gamma   90.00
#
_symmetry.space_group_name_H-M   'P 1'
#
loop_
_entity.id
_entity.type
_entity.pdbx_description
1 polymer ?
#
loop_
_entity_poly.entity_id
_entity_poly.type
_entity_poly.pdbx_seq_one_letter_code
_entity_poly.pdbx_strand_id
1 'polypeptide(L)' 'LGTMASAHVCASIPNFLVLEWHWIDYPGWDELTRQDQPVIQNGHVVLTDRPGIGLEVNDEVARQYLRPGTELFGERP' A
#
# COMPACT_ATOMS: atom_id res chain seq x y z
N LEU A 1 -0.26 1.44 0.95
CA LEU A 1 0.19 1.51 2.37
C LEU A 1 -0.93 1.24 3.37
N GLY A 2 -1.96 2.09 3.46
CA GLY A 2 -3.05 1.94 4.44
C GLY A 2 -3.71 0.57 4.44
N THR A 3 -4.04 0.03 3.26
CA THR A 3 -4.63 -1.32 3.12
C THR A 3 -3.80 -2.43 3.76
N MET A 4 -2.47 -2.40 3.65
CA MET A 4 -1.62 -3.41 4.32
C MET A 4 -1.62 -3.25 5.83
N ALA A 5 -1.58 -2.00 6.32
CA ALA A 5 -1.70 -1.75 7.76
C ALA A 5 -3.06 -2.25 8.30
N SER A 6 -4.16 -2.01 7.59
CA SER A 6 -5.47 -2.54 7.93
C SER A 6 -5.50 -4.08 7.87
N ALA A 7 -4.88 -4.69 6.86
CA ALA A 7 -4.82 -6.15 6.74
C ALA A 7 -4.09 -6.83 7.92
N HIS A 8 -3.04 -6.20 8.46
CA HIS A 8 -2.39 -6.67 9.71
C HIS A 8 -3.35 -6.63 10.92
N VAL A 9 -4.22 -5.62 11.01
CA VAL A 9 -5.27 -5.59 12.04
C VAL A 9 -6.30 -6.69 11.79
N CYS A 10 -6.75 -6.86 10.54
CA CYS A 10 -7.69 -7.91 10.16
C CYS A 10 -7.16 -9.31 10.51
N ALA A 11 -5.86 -9.57 10.33
CA ALA A 11 -5.22 -10.84 10.66
C ALA A 11 -5.05 -11.06 12.18
N SER A 12 -5.10 -10.01 13.00
CA SER A 12 -4.88 -10.11 14.45
C SER A 12 -6.18 -10.17 15.28
N ILE A 13 -7.35 -10.03 14.63
CA ILE A 13 -8.66 -10.13 15.29
C ILE A 13 -9.43 -11.37 14.82
N PRO A 14 -10.01 -12.18 15.72
CA PRO A 14 -10.60 -13.47 15.35
C PRO A 14 -11.95 -13.36 14.64
N ASN A 15 -12.56 -12.18 14.63
CA ASN A 15 -13.91 -11.91 14.14
C ASN A 15 -13.93 -10.95 12.94
N PHE A 16 -12.82 -10.85 12.21
CA PHE A 16 -12.78 -10.10 10.95
C PHE A 16 -13.69 -10.74 9.89
N LEU A 17 -14.37 -9.89 9.10
CA LEU A 17 -15.27 -10.32 8.02
C LEU A 17 -14.72 -9.98 6.63
N VAL A 18 -14.54 -8.68 6.33
CA VAL A 18 -14.07 -8.19 5.03
C VAL A 18 -13.41 -6.81 5.18
N LEU A 19 -12.44 -6.51 4.31
CA LEU A 19 -11.73 -5.24 4.24
C LEU A 19 -12.06 -4.56 2.91
N GLU A 20 -12.47 -3.30 2.98
CA GLU A 20 -12.80 -2.50 1.79
C GLU A 20 -11.56 -2.25 0.91
N TRP A 21 -11.77 -2.26 -0.41
CA TRP A 21 -10.82 -1.79 -1.39
C TRP A 21 -11.51 -0.85 -2.38
N HIS A 22 -11.13 0.43 -2.34
CA HIS A 22 -11.76 1.50 -3.13
C HIS A 22 -10.92 1.92 -4.36
N TRP A 23 -9.73 1.37 -4.56
CA TRP A 23 -8.76 1.86 -5.56
C TRP A 23 -8.60 0.92 -6.77
N ILE A 24 -9.66 0.19 -7.13
CA ILE A 24 -9.65 -0.81 -8.21
C ILE A 24 -9.21 -0.26 -9.58
N ASP A 25 -9.58 0.98 -9.89
CA ASP A 25 -9.30 1.61 -11.18
C ASP A 25 -8.16 2.63 -11.13
N TYR A 26 -7.38 2.68 -10.04
CA TYR A 26 -6.29 3.63 -9.89
C TYR A 26 -5.00 3.07 -10.50
N PRO A 27 -4.45 3.66 -11.59
CA PRO A 27 -3.31 3.08 -12.31
C PRO A 27 -2.05 2.93 -11.45
N GLY A 28 -1.80 3.89 -10.54
CA GLY A 28 -0.62 3.87 -9.69
C GLY A 28 -0.72 2.95 -8.48
N TRP A 29 -1.79 2.18 -8.31
CA TRP A 29 -2.04 1.43 -7.07
C TRP A 29 -0.92 0.44 -6.75
N ASP A 30 -0.56 -0.40 -7.72
CA ASP A 30 0.49 -1.39 -7.55
C ASP A 30 1.88 -0.78 -7.66
N GLU A 31 2.03 0.32 -8.41
CA GLU A 31 3.32 0.97 -8.70
C GLU A 31 3.87 1.82 -7.54
N LEU A 32 3.00 2.32 -6.65
CA LEU A 32 3.38 3.16 -5.51
C LEU A 32 4.26 2.44 -4.46
N THR A 33 4.40 1.12 -4.55
CA THR A 33 5.20 0.32 -3.63
C THR A 33 6.04 -0.70 -4.38
N ARG A 34 7.22 -1.03 -3.85
CA ARG A 34 8.14 -2.01 -4.43
C ARG A 34 7.77 -3.42 -3.99
N GLN A 35 7.38 -4.26 -4.94
CA GLN A 35 6.91 -5.62 -4.68
C GLN A 35 6.95 -6.48 -5.95
N ASP A 36 7.27 -7.76 -5.78
CA ASP A 36 7.38 -8.73 -6.88
C ASP A 36 6.00 -9.18 -7.40
N GLN A 37 4.98 -9.05 -6.55
CA GLN A 37 3.61 -9.44 -6.84
C GLN A 37 2.63 -8.41 -6.25
N PRO A 38 1.41 -8.28 -6.81
CA PRO A 38 0.37 -7.44 -6.24
C PRO A 38 0.02 -7.87 -4.81
N VAL A 39 -0.28 -6.89 -3.94
CA VAL A 39 -0.73 -7.15 -2.56
C VAL A 39 -2.07 -7.87 -2.51
N ILE A 40 -2.94 -7.62 -3.49
CA ILE A 40 -4.25 -8.27 -3.61
C ILE A 40 -4.14 -9.34 -4.68
N GLN A 41 -4.39 -10.60 -4.29
CA GLN A 41 -4.34 -11.75 -5.18
C GLN A 41 -5.67 -12.51 -5.06
N ASN A 42 -6.40 -12.67 -6.16
CA ASN A 42 -7.68 -13.37 -6.20
C ASN A 42 -8.67 -12.88 -5.11
N GLY A 43 -8.75 -11.56 -4.90
CA GLY A 43 -9.65 -10.95 -3.91
C GLY A 43 -9.16 -11.01 -2.45
N HIS A 44 -7.93 -11.46 -2.19
CA HIS A 44 -7.37 -11.57 -0.84
C HIS A 44 -6.11 -10.72 -0.72
N VAL A 45 -5.93 -10.02 0.42
CA VAL A 45 -4.66 -9.35 0.74
C VAL A 45 -3.67 -10.39 1.26
N VAL A 46 -2.51 -10.51 0.64
CA VAL A 46 -1.46 -11.48 1.02
C VAL A 46 -0.45 -10.80 1.94
N LEU A 47 -0.38 -11.26 3.19
CA LEU A 47 0.63 -10.81 4.15
C LEU A 47 1.94 -11.60 3.96
N THR A 48 3.06 -10.98 4.35
CA THR A 48 4.39 -11.61 4.34
C THR A 48 5.02 -11.51 5.74
N ASP A 49 6.06 -12.30 5.98
CA ASP A 49 6.84 -12.27 7.24
C ASP A 49 7.86 -11.12 7.29
N ARG A 50 7.88 -10.23 6.29
CA ARG A 50 8.78 -9.06 6.30
C ARG A 50 8.41 -8.14 7.47
N PRO A 51 9.39 -7.54 8.16
CA PRO A 51 9.12 -6.62 9.27
C PRO A 51 8.22 -5.43 8.89
N GLY A 52 7.51 -4.89 9.90
CA GLY A 52 6.60 -3.77 9.72
C GLY A 52 5.33 -4.17 8.99
N ILE A 53 4.83 -3.29 8.10
CA ILE A 53 3.64 -3.59 7.29
C ILE A 53 3.96 -4.44 6.03
N GLY A 54 5.21 -4.86 5.86
CA GLY A 54 5.64 -5.74 4.76
C GLY A 54 5.77 -5.07 3.39
N LEU A 55 5.82 -3.73 3.33
CA LEU A 55 5.94 -2.95 2.10
C LEU A 55 7.07 -1.93 2.15
N GLU A 56 7.58 -1.57 0.97
CA GLU A 56 8.50 -0.45 0.74
C GLU A 56 7.86 0.52 -0.25
N VAL A 57 7.93 1.82 0.02
CA VAL A 57 7.40 2.86 -0.87
C VAL A 57 8.30 2.99 -2.10
N ASN A 58 7.70 3.19 -3.26
CA ASN A 58 8.43 3.56 -4.46
C ASN A 58 8.48 5.09 -4.58
N ASP A 59 9.55 5.71 -4.08
CA ASP A 59 9.69 7.18 -4.06
C ASP A 59 9.75 7.80 -5.47
N GLU A 60 10.21 7.07 -6.47
CA GLU A 60 10.23 7.55 -7.87
C GLU A 60 8.82 7.73 -8.41
N VAL A 61 7.95 6.75 -8.16
CA VAL A 61 6.53 6.78 -8.54
C VAL A 61 5.75 7.76 -7.67
N ALA A 62 6.01 7.78 -6.36
CA ALA A 62 5.34 8.69 -5.43
C ALA A 62 5.53 10.16 -5.83
N ARG A 63 6.71 10.54 -6.36
CA ARG A 63 6.96 11.90 -6.90
C ARG A 63 6.01 12.28 -8.04
N GLN A 64 5.60 11.34 -8.87
CA GLN A 64 4.70 11.58 -10.01
C GLN A 64 3.27 11.91 -9.57
N TYR A 65 2.86 11.43 -8.39
CA TYR A 65 1.52 11.59 -7.84
C TYR A 65 1.43 12.66 -6.74
N LEU A 66 2.46 13.50 -6.58
CA LEU A 66 2.44 14.61 -5.64
C LEU A 66 1.31 15.58 -5.98
N ARG A 67 0.62 16.06 -4.94
CA ARG A 67 -0.37 17.13 -5.12
C ARG A 67 0.36 18.45 -5.44
N PRO A 68 -0.22 19.31 -6.30
CA PRO A 68 0.36 20.63 -6.57
C PRO A 68 0.63 21.41 -5.27
N GLY A 69 1.83 21.99 -5.16
CA GLY A 69 2.26 22.74 -3.98
C GLY A 69 2.70 21.89 -2.80
N THR A 70 2.94 20.58 -2.98
CA THR A 70 3.49 19.69 -1.95
C THR A 70 4.86 19.14 -2.37
N GLU A 71 5.69 18.84 -1.38
CA GLU A 71 7.03 18.27 -1.56
C GLU A 71 7.05 16.84 -0.99
N LEU A 72 7.77 15.92 -1.63
CA LEU A 72 8.00 14.58 -1.07
C LEU A 72 9.01 14.72 0.08
N PHE A 73 8.55 14.53 1.31
CA PHE A 73 9.34 14.61 2.55
C PHE A 73 10.06 15.95 2.82
N GLY A 74 9.68 17.04 2.14
CA GLY A 74 10.23 18.38 2.37
C GLY A 74 11.65 18.59 1.82
N GLU A 75 12.08 17.77 0.86
CA GLU A 75 13.40 17.91 0.25
C GLU A 75 13.46 19.13 -0.69
N ARG A 76 14.23 20.16 -0.30
CA ARG A 76 14.96 21.00 -1.27
C ARG A 76 16.34 20.38 -1.52
N PRO A 77 16.89 20.51 -2.75
CA PRO A 77 18.23 20.01 -3.06
C PRO A 77 19.31 20.61 -2.17
#